data_AF-A0A1S9RYK3-F1
#
_entry.id   AF-A0A1S9RYK3-F1
#
_cell.length_a   1.000
_cell.length_b   1.000
_cell.length_c   1.000
_cell.angle_alpha   90.00
_cell.angle_beta   90.00
_cell.angle_gamma   90.00
#
_symmetry.space_group_name_H-M   'P 1'
#
loop_
_entity.id
_entity.type
_entity.pdbx_description
1 polymer ?
#
loop_
_entity_poly.entity_id
_entity_poly.type
_entity_poly.pdbx_seq_one_letter_code
_entity_poly.pdbx_strand_id
1 'polypeptide(L)'
;MQARLELSSCPAEVILGVFCSLSAFPDILHLAATCQNHRQIFHDNVSAIYHCVSPLAIPCRRYARKLLADQGGSLPNEIPTVQDFLQMTRNSIVMEKSVVHFNETVVIKMAHPRRAHNPGDKRFFDGNQIRPPYLTKRERPRFIRAAYQLWSLILLDPILRELRISTLKYKDIYTLMDLAQLQFWADGVLILDKETMEIEKAEVGLVEHLGLYDLRAASTHIIEKFYHEGRNHYVWGKEYGWMGCISIWENWIEEFEESVVDGLKGARGDKPISEVWYETSDEELMG
;
A
#
# COMPACT_ATOMS: atom_id res chain seq x y z
N MET A 1 36.73 30.91 -18.35
CA MET A 1 36.05 31.29 -17.10
C MET A 1 34.68 30.62 -17.10
N GLN A 2 34.49 29.54 -16.35
CA GLN A 2 33.15 28.98 -16.15
C GLN A 2 32.49 29.76 -15.02
N ALA A 3 31.45 30.53 -15.35
CA ALA A 3 30.61 31.16 -14.34
C ALA A 3 29.90 30.05 -13.56
N ARG A 4 30.31 29.82 -12.31
CA ARG A 4 29.54 28.99 -11.37
C ARG A 4 28.35 29.83 -10.92
N LEU A 5 27.16 29.48 -11.42
CA LEU A 5 25.92 29.98 -10.84
C LEU A 5 25.77 29.33 -9.46
N GLU A 6 25.97 30.12 -8.41
CA GLU A 6 25.70 29.69 -7.04
C GLU A 6 24.20 29.80 -6.79
N LEU A 7 23.52 28.66 -6.70
CA LEU A 7 22.08 28.60 -6.45
C LEU A 7 21.67 29.35 -5.17
N SER A 8 22.57 29.42 -4.19
CA SER A 8 22.37 30.17 -2.94
C SER A 8 22.19 31.67 -3.11
N SER A 9 22.63 32.23 -4.24
CA SER A 9 22.52 33.65 -4.58
C SER A 9 21.26 33.96 -5.39
N CYS A 10 20.46 32.95 -5.73
CA CYS A 10 19.18 33.14 -6.42
C CYS A 10 18.09 33.64 -5.45
N PRO A 11 17.06 34.35 -5.95
CA PRO A 11 15.87 34.69 -5.16
C PRO A 11 15.19 33.44 -4.57
N ALA A 12 14.52 33.62 -3.42
CA ALA A 12 13.88 32.52 -2.70
C ALA A 12 12.82 31.79 -3.56
N GLU A 13 12.12 32.51 -4.43
CA GLU A 13 11.11 31.98 -5.36
C GLU A 13 11.73 31.03 -6.38
N VAL A 14 12.95 31.32 -6.85
CA VAL A 14 13.67 30.45 -7.79
C VAL A 14 14.09 29.16 -7.08
N ILE A 15 14.61 29.26 -5.86
CA ILE A 15 15.01 28.10 -5.06
C ILE A 15 13.78 27.24 -4.70
N LEU A 16 12.67 27.88 -4.33
CA LEU A 16 11.39 27.20 -4.11
C LEU A 16 10.90 26.50 -5.38
N GLY A 17 11.02 27.15 -6.55
CA GLY A 17 10.73 26.54 -7.83
C GLY A 17 11.57 25.28 -8.10
N VAL A 18 12.85 25.30 -7.73
CA VAL A 18 13.72 24.11 -7.79
C VAL A 18 13.21 23.01 -6.85
N PHE A 19 12.89 23.33 -5.59
CA PHE A 19 12.31 22.35 -4.66
C PHE A 19 11.04 21.69 -5.22
N CYS A 20 10.13 22.49 -5.78
CA CYS A 20 8.87 22.00 -6.35
C CYS A 20 9.05 21.22 -7.66
N SER A 21 10.23 21.30 -8.30
CA SER A 21 10.55 20.55 -9.52
C SER A 21 11.17 19.17 -9.26
N LEU A 22 11.57 18.89 -8.02
CA LEU A 22 12.11 17.59 -7.62
C LEU A 22 10.98 16.55 -7.54
N SER A 23 11.26 15.32 -7.95
CA SER A 23 10.26 14.23 -7.99
C SER A 23 10.28 13.30 -6.78
N ALA A 24 11.24 13.47 -5.87
CA ALA A 24 11.42 12.58 -4.73
C ALA A 24 11.75 13.37 -3.45
N PHE A 25 11.20 12.93 -2.32
CA PHE A 25 11.42 13.56 -1.02
C PHE A 25 12.89 13.51 -0.53
N PRO A 26 13.65 12.42 -0.73
CA PRO A 26 15.07 12.40 -0.35
C PRO A 26 15.88 13.50 -1.04
N ASP A 27 15.60 13.81 -2.31
CA ASP A 27 16.31 14.86 -3.05
C ASP A 27 16.03 16.25 -2.48
N ILE A 28 14.80 16.49 -2.03
CA ILE A 28 14.40 17.73 -1.35
C ILE A 28 15.17 17.87 -0.03
N LEU A 29 15.25 16.80 0.76
CA LEU A 29 15.99 16.82 2.00
C LEU A 29 17.49 17.04 1.77
N HIS A 30 18.06 16.41 0.75
CA HIS A 30 19.45 16.65 0.36
C HIS A 30 19.68 18.10 -0.05
N LEU A 31 18.80 18.69 -0.89
CA LEU A 31 18.90 20.08 -1.28
C LEU A 31 18.79 21.03 -0.07
N ALA A 32 17.83 20.80 0.82
CA ALA A 32 17.67 21.56 2.06
C ALA A 32 18.88 21.44 2.99
N ALA A 33 19.60 20.30 2.96
CA ALA A 33 20.78 20.08 3.78
C ALA A 33 22.04 20.79 3.27
N THR A 34 22.09 21.22 1.99
CA THR A 34 23.30 21.79 1.38
C THR A 34 23.77 23.12 2.00
N CYS A 35 22.86 24.01 2.42
CA CYS A 35 23.22 25.27 3.06
C CYS A 35 22.09 25.81 3.95
N GLN A 36 22.41 26.80 4.81
CA GLN A 36 21.44 27.39 5.75
C GLN A 36 20.28 28.09 5.04
N ASN A 37 20.55 28.78 3.92
CA ASN A 37 19.52 29.49 3.14
C ASN A 37 18.48 28.49 2.57
N HIS A 38 18.93 27.39 1.94
CA HIS A 38 18.03 26.37 1.41
C HIS A 38 17.20 25.71 2.51
N ARG A 39 17.82 25.46 3.68
CA ARG A 39 17.11 24.92 4.85
C ARG A 39 16.00 25.84 5.32
N GLN A 40 16.27 27.16 5.39
CA GLN A 40 15.28 28.15 5.80
C GLN A 40 14.12 28.22 4.80
N ILE A 41 14.43 28.29 3.49
CA ILE A 41 13.41 28.30 2.43
C ILE A 41 12.55 27.03 2.48
N PHE A 42 13.16 25.87 2.67
CA PHE A 42 12.43 24.61 2.85
C PHE A 42 11.50 24.67 4.06
N HIS A 43 11.98 25.13 5.22
CA HIS A 43 11.20 25.20 6.45
C HIS A 43 10.00 26.14 6.31
N ASP A 44 10.21 27.32 5.73
CA ASP A 44 9.17 28.35 5.56
C ASP A 44 8.13 27.95 4.51
N ASN A 45 8.47 27.04 3.60
CA ASN A 45 7.62 26.67 2.46
C ASN A 45 7.29 25.17 2.40
N VAL A 46 7.47 24.42 3.50
CA VAL A 46 7.30 22.95 3.51
C VAL A 46 5.93 22.51 3.01
N SER A 47 4.88 23.26 3.33
CA SER A 47 3.52 22.99 2.84
C SER A 47 3.43 23.08 1.32
N ALA A 48 3.95 24.16 0.74
CA ALA A 48 3.93 24.37 -0.71
C ALA A 48 4.75 23.29 -1.43
N ILE A 49 5.95 23.01 -0.93
CA ILE A 49 6.84 21.96 -1.46
C ILE A 49 6.14 20.61 -1.41
N TYR A 50 5.51 20.27 -0.28
CA TYR A 50 4.76 19.03 -0.13
C TYR A 50 3.62 18.92 -1.15
N HIS A 51 2.83 19.97 -1.36
CA HIS A 51 1.71 19.94 -2.29
C HIS A 51 2.17 19.74 -3.74
N CYS A 52 3.30 20.32 -4.13
CA CYS A 52 3.87 20.14 -5.46
C CYS A 52 4.44 18.73 -5.67
N VAL A 53 5.14 18.19 -4.67
CA VAL A 53 5.97 16.99 -4.86
C VAL A 53 5.23 15.71 -4.48
N SER A 54 4.36 15.75 -3.47
CA SER A 54 3.70 14.55 -2.93
C SER A 54 2.90 13.73 -3.95
N PRO A 55 2.21 14.30 -4.96
CA PRO A 55 1.50 13.50 -5.97
C PRO A 55 2.45 12.63 -6.83
N LEU A 56 3.70 13.06 -6.98
CA LEU A 56 4.71 12.35 -7.77
C LEU A 56 5.53 11.39 -6.90
N ALA A 57 5.84 11.81 -5.67
CA ALA A 57 6.79 11.11 -4.80
C ALA A 57 6.16 10.02 -3.92
N ILE A 58 4.85 10.11 -3.60
CA ILE A 58 4.19 9.18 -2.67
C ILE A 58 3.00 8.54 -3.37
N PRO A 59 3.17 7.31 -3.91
CA PRO A 59 2.04 6.52 -4.37
C PRO A 59 1.02 6.33 -3.24
N CYS A 60 -0.27 6.41 -3.57
CA CYS A 60 -1.34 6.25 -2.58
C CYS A 60 -1.25 7.25 -1.41
N ARG A 61 -0.89 8.52 -1.70
CA ARG A 61 -0.69 9.62 -0.74
C ARG A 61 -1.74 9.69 0.37
N ARG A 62 -3.02 9.50 0.04
CA ARG A 62 -4.12 9.49 1.01
C ARG A 62 -3.90 8.48 2.14
N TYR A 63 -3.38 7.29 1.83
CA TYR A 63 -3.12 6.24 2.80
C TYR A 63 -1.81 6.49 3.56
N ALA A 64 -0.79 7.04 2.90
CA ALA A 64 0.43 7.51 3.56
C ALA A 64 0.14 8.60 4.62
N ARG A 65 -0.77 9.54 4.31
CA ARG A 65 -1.23 10.58 5.25
C ARG A 65 -2.03 10.00 6.43
N LYS A 66 -2.84 8.97 6.20
CA LYS A 66 -3.50 8.25 7.29
C LYS A 66 -2.49 7.57 8.21
N LEU A 67 -1.51 6.86 7.63
CA LEU A 67 -0.44 6.25 8.42
C LEU A 67 0.31 7.29 9.25
N LEU A 68 0.67 8.44 8.67
CA LEU A 68 1.32 9.52 9.39
C LEU A 68 0.49 10.00 10.59
N ALA A 69 -0.83 10.18 10.41
CA ALA A 69 -1.72 10.59 11.50
C ALA A 69 -1.80 9.52 12.60
N ASP A 70 -1.85 8.24 12.21
CA ASP A 70 -1.84 7.12 13.16
C ASP A 70 -0.47 6.97 13.88
N GLN A 71 0.61 7.55 13.33
CA GLN A 71 1.94 7.72 13.97
C GLN A 71 2.05 8.99 14.86
N GLY A 72 0.95 9.74 15.05
CA GLY A 72 0.93 10.97 15.85
C GLY A 72 1.35 12.23 15.09
N GLY A 73 1.50 12.17 13.76
CA GLY A 73 1.69 13.35 12.92
C GLY A 73 0.39 14.09 12.61
N SER A 74 0.47 15.06 11.70
CA SER A 74 -0.70 15.87 11.30
C SER A 74 -1.81 15.02 10.65
N LEU A 75 -3.08 15.39 10.89
CA LEU A 75 -4.25 14.72 10.32
C LEU A 75 -4.25 14.80 8.77
N PRO A 76 -4.94 13.91 8.05
CA PRO A 76 -4.84 13.84 6.59
C PRO A 76 -5.13 15.16 5.84
N ASN A 77 -6.01 15.99 6.38
CA ASN A 77 -6.42 17.28 5.79
C ASN A 77 -5.68 18.50 6.37
N GLU A 78 -4.77 18.31 7.32
CA GLU A 78 -3.99 19.39 7.94
C GLU A 78 -2.70 19.71 7.16
N ILE A 79 -2.17 20.91 7.38
CA ILE A 79 -0.93 21.36 6.75
C ILE A 79 0.24 20.54 7.33
N PRO A 80 1.04 19.83 6.52
CA PRO A 80 2.20 19.09 7.01
C PRO A 80 3.27 20.02 7.59
N THR A 81 3.84 19.61 8.71
CA THR A 81 5.04 20.22 9.31
C THR A 81 6.32 19.67 8.66
N VAL A 82 7.48 20.24 9.02
CA VAL A 82 8.78 19.68 8.63
C VAL A 82 8.98 18.27 9.19
N GLN A 83 8.52 18.00 10.41
CA GLN A 83 8.60 16.67 11.01
C GLN A 83 7.74 15.67 10.25
N ASP A 84 6.52 16.07 9.86
CA ASP A 84 5.66 15.24 9.00
C ASP A 84 6.33 14.92 7.67
N PHE A 85 7.01 15.90 7.05
CA PHE A 85 7.73 15.70 5.79
C PHE A 85 8.84 14.66 5.95
N LEU A 86 9.64 14.75 7.03
CA LEU A 86 10.68 13.80 7.36
C LEU A 86 10.10 12.39 7.58
N GLN A 87 9.02 12.29 8.36
CA GLN A 87 8.39 11.00 8.66
C GLN A 87 7.77 10.37 7.41
N MET A 88 7.09 11.14 6.57
CA MET A 88 6.57 10.65 5.28
C MET A 88 7.69 10.19 4.35
N THR A 89 8.84 10.86 4.36
CA THR A 89 10.03 10.42 3.60
C THR A 89 10.54 9.07 4.10
N ARG A 90 10.58 8.87 5.42
CA ARG A 90 10.97 7.58 6.01
C ARG A 90 9.97 6.48 5.64
N ASN A 91 8.69 6.76 5.80
CA ASN A 91 7.61 5.82 5.45
C ASN A 91 7.67 5.44 3.96
N SER A 92 7.91 6.40 3.05
CA SER A 92 8.02 6.10 1.61
C SER A 92 9.25 5.23 1.32
N ILE A 93 10.39 5.48 1.96
CA ILE A 93 11.59 4.63 1.82
C ILE A 93 11.29 3.19 2.29
N VAL A 94 10.59 3.02 3.41
CA VAL A 94 10.19 1.70 3.93
C VAL A 94 9.25 0.99 2.95
N MET A 95 8.30 1.70 2.34
CA MET A 95 7.44 1.14 1.29
C MET A 95 8.24 0.69 0.07
N GLU A 96 9.17 1.52 -0.41
CA GLU A 96 10.03 1.18 -1.54
C GLU A 96 10.85 -0.08 -1.26
N LYS A 97 11.47 -0.17 -0.08
CA LYS A 97 12.19 -1.37 0.34
C LYS A 97 11.26 -2.59 0.43
N SER A 98 10.04 -2.43 0.95
CA SER A 98 9.06 -3.51 1.06
C SER A 98 8.63 -4.01 -0.33
N VAL A 99 8.47 -3.13 -1.32
CA VAL A 99 8.19 -3.53 -2.70
C VAL A 99 9.37 -4.31 -3.30
N VAL A 100 10.61 -3.85 -3.10
CA VAL A 100 11.80 -4.57 -3.57
C VAL A 100 11.85 -5.97 -2.96
N HIS A 101 11.68 -6.07 -1.64
CA HIS A 101 11.68 -7.35 -0.94
C HIS A 101 10.56 -8.26 -1.44
N PHE A 102 9.33 -7.74 -1.61
CA PHE A 102 8.21 -8.50 -2.14
C PHE A 102 8.48 -9.05 -3.56
N ASN A 103 9.12 -8.25 -4.41
CA ASN A 103 9.52 -8.70 -5.74
C ASN A 103 10.49 -9.88 -5.64
N GLU A 104 11.50 -9.76 -4.78
CA GLU A 104 12.56 -10.76 -4.61
C GLU A 104 12.06 -12.06 -3.97
N THR A 105 11.16 -11.97 -2.98
CA THR A 105 10.73 -13.12 -2.18
C THR A 105 9.44 -13.77 -2.65
N VAL A 106 8.53 -13.02 -3.29
CA VAL A 106 7.22 -13.52 -3.72
C VAL A 106 7.11 -13.51 -5.24
N VAL A 107 7.27 -12.35 -5.90
CA VAL A 107 7.01 -12.23 -7.34
C VAL A 107 7.94 -13.12 -8.17
N ILE A 108 9.24 -13.15 -7.86
CA ILE A 108 10.19 -14.04 -8.55
C ILE A 108 9.84 -15.52 -8.36
N LYS A 109 9.40 -15.93 -7.15
CA LYS A 109 9.02 -17.33 -6.88
C LYS A 109 7.78 -17.74 -7.67
N MET A 110 6.83 -16.81 -7.87
CA MET A 110 5.64 -17.03 -8.70
C MET A 110 5.93 -17.00 -10.20
N ALA A 111 6.88 -16.18 -10.65
CA ALA A 111 7.27 -16.08 -12.05
C ALA A 111 7.97 -17.37 -12.56
N HIS A 112 8.37 -18.27 -11.67
CA HIS A 112 9.11 -19.48 -12.02
C HIS A 112 8.18 -20.63 -12.48
N PRO A 113 8.18 -21.03 -13.77
CA PRO A 113 7.21 -21.98 -14.34
C PRO A 113 7.20 -23.37 -13.67
N ARG A 114 8.36 -23.82 -13.16
CA ARG A 114 8.51 -25.14 -12.53
C ARG A 114 7.94 -25.25 -11.11
N ARG A 115 7.57 -24.14 -10.47
CA ARG A 115 6.99 -24.17 -9.12
C ARG A 115 5.45 -24.10 -9.14
N ALA A 116 4.84 -23.85 -10.30
CA ALA A 116 3.40 -24.00 -10.50
C ALA A 116 3.04 -25.44 -10.17
N HIS A 117 2.35 -25.62 -9.04
CA HIS A 117 1.99 -26.95 -8.52
C HIS A 117 1.17 -27.78 -9.52
N ASN A 118 0.65 -27.15 -10.59
CA ASN A 118 0.09 -27.84 -11.75
C ASN A 118 0.77 -27.38 -13.05
N PRO A 119 1.73 -28.15 -13.59
CA PRO A 119 2.33 -27.91 -14.91
C PRO A 119 1.34 -27.93 -16.08
N GLY A 120 0.11 -28.40 -15.85
CA GLY A 120 -0.95 -28.49 -16.85
C GLY A 120 -1.94 -27.31 -16.88
N ASP A 121 -1.87 -26.40 -15.90
CA ASP A 121 -2.84 -25.32 -15.81
C ASP A 121 -2.33 -24.10 -16.58
N LYS A 122 -2.59 -24.10 -17.88
CA LYS A 122 -2.22 -23.03 -18.82
C LYS A 122 -2.95 -21.70 -18.56
N ARG A 123 -3.79 -21.63 -17.51
CA ARG A 123 -4.57 -20.44 -17.13
C ARG A 123 -3.77 -19.40 -16.36
N PHE A 124 -2.61 -19.76 -15.78
CA PHE A 124 -1.86 -18.86 -14.90
C PHE A 124 -1.23 -17.67 -15.64
N PHE A 125 -0.83 -17.88 -16.89
CA PHE A 125 -0.43 -16.89 -17.87
C PHE A 125 -0.78 -17.49 -19.22
N ASP A 126 -1.33 -16.70 -20.14
CA ASP A 126 -1.97 -17.08 -21.40
C ASP A 126 -1.08 -17.95 -22.35
N GLY A 127 -0.71 -19.15 -21.90
CA GLY A 127 0.25 -20.11 -22.45
C GLY A 127 1.69 -19.61 -22.66
N ASN A 128 1.90 -18.30 -22.84
CA ASN A 128 3.06 -17.72 -23.50
C ASN A 128 3.63 -16.46 -22.82
N GLN A 129 2.97 -15.89 -21.80
CA GLN A 129 3.49 -14.70 -21.12
C GLN A 129 4.20 -15.07 -19.82
N ILE A 130 5.52 -14.91 -19.80
CA ILE A 130 6.28 -15.00 -18.55
C ILE A 130 5.95 -13.74 -17.73
N ARG A 131 5.46 -13.91 -16.50
CA ARG A 131 5.26 -12.80 -15.57
C ARG A 131 6.56 -12.03 -15.37
N PRO A 132 6.56 -10.69 -15.39
CA PRO A 132 7.74 -9.94 -15.01
C PRO A 132 8.15 -10.28 -13.56
N PRO A 133 9.45 -10.29 -13.23
CA PRO A 133 9.95 -10.54 -11.88
C PRO A 133 9.75 -9.34 -10.93
N TYR A 134 8.74 -8.51 -11.19
CA TYR A 134 8.40 -7.31 -10.43
C TYR A 134 6.90 -7.01 -10.52
N LEU A 135 6.36 -6.31 -9.52
CA LEU A 135 4.99 -5.78 -9.56
C LEU A 135 4.79 -4.90 -10.81
N THR A 136 3.70 -5.12 -11.56
CA THR A 136 3.36 -4.26 -12.69
C THR A 136 3.00 -2.85 -12.23
N LYS A 137 2.88 -1.92 -13.18
CA LYS A 137 2.47 -0.53 -12.92
C LYS A 137 1.14 -0.44 -12.17
N ARG A 138 0.25 -1.43 -12.32
CA ARG A 138 -1.09 -1.48 -11.69
C ARG A 138 -1.12 -2.27 -10.38
N GLU A 139 -0.24 -3.26 -10.24
CA GLU A 139 -0.15 -4.05 -8.99
C GLU A 139 0.60 -3.28 -7.90
N ARG A 140 1.62 -2.51 -8.28
CA ARG A 140 2.46 -1.76 -7.35
C ARG A 140 1.65 -0.80 -6.45
N PRO A 141 0.74 0.05 -6.97
CA PRO A 141 -0.08 0.91 -6.12
C PRO A 141 -1.02 0.12 -5.20
N ARG A 142 -1.58 -1.01 -5.65
CA ARG A 142 -2.41 -1.89 -4.81
C ARG A 142 -1.63 -2.44 -3.62
N PHE A 143 -0.41 -2.91 -3.86
CA PHE A 143 0.49 -3.37 -2.81
C PHE A 143 0.83 -2.25 -1.83
N ILE A 144 1.28 -1.09 -2.32
CA ILE A 144 1.66 0.05 -1.47
C ILE A 144 0.49 0.54 -0.62
N ARG A 145 -0.72 0.63 -1.21
CA ARG A 145 -1.94 0.97 -0.48
C ARG A 145 -2.21 0.00 0.67
N ALA A 146 -2.21 -1.30 0.38
CA ALA A 146 -2.46 -2.33 1.37
C ALA A 146 -1.38 -2.33 2.47
N ALA A 147 -0.12 -2.13 2.10
CA ALA A 147 0.99 -2.00 3.04
C ALA A 147 0.82 -0.81 3.99
N TYR A 148 0.45 0.38 3.48
CA TYR A 148 0.15 1.53 4.32
C TYR A 148 -1.03 1.28 5.28
N GLN A 149 -2.10 0.67 4.77
CA GLN A 149 -3.28 0.35 5.58
C GLN A 149 -2.98 -0.68 6.66
N LEU A 150 -2.24 -1.74 6.32
CA LEU A 150 -1.86 -2.80 7.25
C LEU A 150 -0.96 -2.22 8.35
N TRP A 151 0.04 -1.42 7.99
CA TRP A 151 0.89 -0.72 8.96
C TRP A 151 0.05 0.21 9.86
N SER A 152 -0.85 1.00 9.29
CA SER A 152 -1.78 1.85 10.05
C SER A 152 -2.57 1.03 11.09
N LEU A 153 -3.13 -0.12 10.73
CA LEU A 153 -3.89 -0.98 11.66
C LEU A 153 -3.03 -1.54 12.80
N ILE A 154 -1.77 -1.86 12.52
CA ILE A 154 -0.81 -2.38 13.53
C ILE A 154 -0.57 -1.33 14.63
N LEU A 155 -0.42 -0.06 14.26
CA LEU A 155 -0.13 1.04 15.20
C LEU A 155 -1.33 1.45 16.06
N LEU A 156 -2.56 1.19 15.58
CA LEU A 156 -3.77 1.56 16.30
C LEU A 156 -3.99 0.68 17.53
N ASP A 157 -4.52 1.27 18.60
CA ASP A 157 -5.04 0.51 19.74
C ASP A 157 -6.21 -0.39 19.31
N PRO A 158 -6.53 -1.45 20.06
CA PRO A 158 -7.54 -2.44 19.65
C PRO A 158 -8.93 -1.84 19.34
N ILE A 159 -9.36 -0.80 20.05
CA ILE A 159 -10.69 -0.20 19.87
C ILE A 159 -10.72 0.61 18.57
N LEU A 160 -9.72 1.49 18.36
CA LEU A 160 -9.64 2.27 17.12
C LEU A 160 -9.40 1.39 15.90
N ARG A 161 -8.65 0.30 16.06
CA ARG A 161 -8.44 -0.71 15.03
C ARG A 161 -9.74 -1.40 14.64
N GLU A 162 -10.52 -1.90 15.60
CA GLU A 162 -11.82 -2.54 15.32
C GLU A 162 -12.75 -1.57 14.59
N LEU A 163 -12.82 -0.32 15.06
CA LEU A 163 -13.58 0.73 14.40
C LEU A 163 -13.10 0.94 12.95
N ARG A 164 -11.78 1.04 12.74
CA ARG A 164 -11.20 1.21 11.38
C ARG A 164 -11.55 0.02 10.49
N ILE A 165 -11.41 -1.21 10.97
CA ILE A 165 -11.74 -2.43 10.22
C ILE A 165 -13.22 -2.46 9.84
N SER A 166 -14.13 -2.06 10.74
CA SER A 166 -15.57 -2.05 10.48
C SER A 166 -15.98 -1.12 9.32
N THR A 167 -15.14 -0.14 8.98
CA THR A 167 -15.37 0.82 7.87
C THR A 167 -14.73 0.38 6.55
N LEU A 168 -13.94 -0.70 6.56
CA LEU A 168 -13.32 -1.22 5.35
C LEU A 168 -14.32 -1.99 4.50
N LYS A 169 -14.15 -1.90 3.19
CA LYS A 169 -14.90 -2.71 2.24
C LYS A 169 -14.28 -4.10 2.12
N TYR A 170 -15.05 -5.05 1.60
CA TYR A 170 -14.60 -6.43 1.42
C TYR A 170 -13.31 -6.53 0.62
N LYS A 171 -13.22 -5.78 -0.50
CA LYS A 171 -11.99 -5.66 -1.31
C LYS A 171 -10.76 -5.33 -0.48
N ASP A 172 -10.86 -4.33 0.40
CA ASP A 172 -9.74 -3.88 1.22
C ASP A 172 -9.41 -4.91 2.29
N ILE A 173 -10.42 -5.46 2.98
CA ILE A 173 -10.24 -6.51 3.99
C ILE A 173 -9.51 -7.71 3.38
N TYR A 174 -9.96 -8.17 2.22
CA TYR A 174 -9.34 -9.30 1.53
C TYR A 174 -7.90 -9.00 1.13
N THR A 175 -7.63 -7.80 0.60
CA THR A 175 -6.26 -7.38 0.24
C THR A 175 -5.33 -7.34 1.46
N LEU A 176 -5.84 -6.88 2.60
CA LEU A 176 -5.09 -6.87 3.86
C LEU A 176 -4.86 -8.27 4.41
N MET A 177 -5.85 -9.17 4.29
CA MET A 177 -5.70 -10.58 4.67
C MET A 177 -4.64 -11.27 3.80
N ASP A 178 -4.67 -11.04 2.49
CA ASP A 178 -3.68 -11.56 1.53
C ASP A 178 -2.26 -11.14 1.95
N LEU A 179 -2.06 -9.84 2.20
CA LEU A 179 -0.76 -9.30 2.62
C LEU A 179 -0.33 -9.79 4.01
N ALA A 180 -1.25 -9.89 4.97
CA ALA A 180 -0.96 -10.39 6.31
C ALA A 180 -0.58 -11.88 6.31
N GLN A 181 -1.24 -12.70 5.48
CA GLN A 181 -0.88 -14.11 5.30
C GLN A 181 0.51 -14.24 4.70
N LEU A 182 0.84 -13.45 3.67
CA LEU A 182 2.19 -13.48 3.10
C LEU A 182 3.29 -13.13 4.09
N GLN A 183 3.04 -12.21 5.03
CA GLN A 183 4.00 -11.90 6.09
C GLN A 183 4.46 -13.17 6.81
N PHE A 184 3.56 -14.14 6.96
CA PHE A 184 3.82 -15.42 7.58
C PHE A 184 4.52 -16.42 6.63
N TRP A 185 4.07 -16.53 5.38
CA TRP A 185 4.55 -17.57 4.45
C TRP A 185 5.84 -17.23 3.69
N ALA A 186 6.22 -15.94 3.60
CA ALA A 186 7.29 -15.47 2.73
C ALA A 186 8.44 -14.76 3.47
N ASP A 187 8.72 -15.16 4.71
CA ASP A 187 9.79 -14.59 5.56
C ASP A 187 9.65 -13.07 5.81
N GLY A 188 8.42 -12.56 5.79
CA GLY A 188 8.08 -11.16 6.07
C GLY A 188 8.11 -10.23 4.85
N VAL A 189 6.96 -10.02 4.22
CA VAL A 189 6.81 -9.16 3.03
C VAL A 189 6.88 -7.66 3.31
N LEU A 190 6.31 -7.24 4.44
CA LEU A 190 6.49 -5.89 4.95
C LEU A 190 7.80 -5.84 5.71
N ILE A 191 8.69 -4.96 5.25
CA ILE A 191 9.86 -4.62 6.03
C ILE A 191 9.37 -3.75 7.18
N LEU A 192 9.16 -4.41 8.30
CA LEU A 192 8.87 -3.72 9.55
C LEU A 192 10.20 -3.29 10.18
N ASP A 193 10.79 -2.23 9.65
CA ASP A 193 12.08 -1.73 10.15
C ASP A 193 11.89 -1.13 11.56
N LYS A 194 12.47 -1.83 12.54
CA LYS A 194 12.36 -1.52 13.97
C LYS A 194 12.81 -0.11 14.32
N GLU A 195 13.83 0.42 13.61
CA GLU A 195 14.31 1.77 13.86
C GLU A 195 13.32 2.83 13.37
N THR A 196 12.56 2.53 12.32
CA THR A 196 11.57 3.46 11.76
C THR A 196 10.17 3.31 12.34
N MET A 197 9.86 2.15 12.93
CA MET A 197 8.52 1.83 13.39
C MET A 197 8.35 1.89 14.91
N GLU A 198 9.43 1.91 15.69
CA GLU A 198 9.39 1.67 17.15
C GLU A 198 8.70 0.34 17.52
N ILE A 199 8.52 -0.55 16.55
CA ILE A 199 7.85 -1.82 16.71
C ILE A 199 8.88 -2.83 17.19
N GLU A 200 8.85 -3.14 18.49
CA GLU A 200 9.62 -4.23 19.05
C GLU A 200 9.20 -5.58 18.45
N LYS A 201 10.07 -6.59 18.58
CA LYS A 201 9.86 -7.99 18.14
C LYS A 201 8.51 -8.63 18.56
N ALA A 202 7.76 -7.99 19.46
CA ALA A 202 6.45 -8.42 19.94
C ALA A 202 5.33 -8.38 18.88
N GLU A 203 5.52 -7.75 17.71
CA GLU A 203 4.41 -7.51 16.78
C GLU A 203 4.33 -8.43 15.55
N VAL A 204 5.27 -9.35 15.32
CA VAL A 204 5.08 -10.37 14.27
C VAL A 204 3.81 -11.19 14.55
N GLY A 205 3.56 -11.51 15.82
CA GLY A 205 2.32 -12.14 16.26
C GLY A 205 1.10 -11.22 16.14
N LEU A 206 1.28 -9.89 16.12
CA LEU A 206 0.20 -8.94 15.95
C LEU A 206 -0.29 -8.90 14.50
N VAL A 207 0.61 -8.94 13.52
CA VAL A 207 0.23 -9.04 12.10
C VAL A 207 -0.53 -10.34 11.84
N GLU A 208 -0.03 -11.44 12.40
CA GLU A 208 -0.70 -12.73 12.32
C GLU A 208 -2.08 -12.67 12.99
N HIS A 209 -2.18 -12.10 14.20
CA HIS A 209 -3.44 -11.97 14.91
C HIS A 209 -4.46 -11.13 14.12
N LEU A 210 -4.02 -9.98 13.61
CA LEU A 210 -4.83 -9.09 12.79
C LEU A 210 -5.34 -9.81 11.52
N GLY A 211 -4.47 -10.55 10.84
CA GLY A 211 -4.82 -11.28 9.63
C GLY A 211 -5.76 -12.47 9.88
N LEU A 212 -5.45 -13.29 10.89
CA LEU A 212 -6.16 -14.54 11.17
C LEU A 212 -7.47 -14.35 11.93
N TYR A 213 -7.55 -13.34 12.81
CA TYR A 213 -8.71 -13.13 13.67
C TYR A 213 -9.49 -11.89 13.25
N ASP A 214 -8.92 -10.69 13.34
CA ASP A 214 -9.68 -9.44 13.17
C ASP A 214 -10.22 -9.28 11.75
N LEU A 215 -9.33 -9.34 10.75
CA LEU A 215 -9.69 -9.17 9.34
C LEU A 215 -10.53 -10.35 8.84
N ARG A 216 -10.23 -11.57 9.30
CA ARG A 216 -11.04 -12.75 8.96
C ARG A 216 -12.45 -12.64 9.55
N ALA A 217 -12.60 -12.22 10.79
CA ALA A 217 -13.91 -12.03 11.42
C ALA A 217 -14.72 -10.95 10.69
N ALA A 218 -14.09 -9.83 10.32
CA ALA A 218 -14.74 -8.80 9.51
C ALA A 218 -15.15 -9.31 8.13
N SER A 219 -14.30 -10.09 7.47
CA SER A 219 -14.60 -10.77 6.20
C SER A 219 -15.80 -11.70 6.34
N THR A 220 -15.81 -12.57 7.37
CA THR A 220 -16.94 -13.45 7.68
C THR A 220 -18.23 -12.66 7.90
N HIS A 221 -18.18 -11.58 8.68
CA HIS A 221 -19.34 -10.74 8.95
C HIS A 221 -19.92 -10.13 7.68
N ILE A 222 -19.09 -9.63 6.77
CA ILE A 222 -19.53 -9.14 5.47
C ILE A 222 -20.13 -10.29 4.65
N ILE A 223 -19.49 -11.46 4.61
CA ILE A 223 -20.00 -12.61 3.88
C ILE A 223 -21.39 -13.00 4.41
N GLU A 224 -21.57 -13.13 5.72
CA GLU A 224 -22.86 -13.46 6.34
C GLU A 224 -23.92 -12.38 6.11
N LYS A 225 -23.52 -11.10 6.11
CA LYS A 225 -24.41 -9.96 5.90
C LYS A 225 -24.93 -9.88 4.47
N PHE A 226 -24.11 -10.24 3.49
CA PHE A 226 -24.40 -10.01 2.07
C PHE A 226 -24.67 -11.29 1.27
N TYR A 227 -24.15 -12.44 1.65
CA TYR A 227 -24.25 -13.69 0.88
C TYR A 227 -25.21 -14.67 1.57
N HIS A 228 -25.86 -15.56 0.82
CA HIS A 228 -26.78 -16.54 1.40
C HIS A 228 -26.03 -17.60 2.23
N GLU A 229 -26.59 -17.92 3.40
CA GLU A 229 -26.19 -19.06 4.24
C GLU A 229 -26.07 -20.34 3.39
N GLY A 230 -24.93 -21.02 3.47
CA GLY A 230 -24.71 -22.34 2.85
C GLY A 230 -23.86 -22.37 1.58
N ARG A 231 -23.52 -21.22 0.98
CA ARG A 231 -22.40 -21.20 0.02
C ARG A 231 -21.09 -21.14 0.82
N ASN A 232 -20.41 -22.28 0.91
CA ASN A 232 -18.98 -22.31 1.28
C ASN A 232 -18.19 -21.55 0.20
N HIS A 233 -18.22 -20.21 0.23
CA HIS A 233 -17.31 -19.36 -0.55
C HIS A 233 -15.86 -19.44 -0.05
N TYR A 234 -15.61 -20.22 1.01
CA TYR A 234 -14.29 -20.64 1.49
C TYR A 234 -13.56 -21.64 0.58
N VAL A 235 -13.84 -21.65 -0.72
CA VAL A 235 -13.10 -22.52 -1.65
C VAL A 235 -12.43 -21.67 -2.72
N TRP A 236 -11.62 -20.72 -2.27
CA TRP A 236 -10.40 -20.46 -3.03
C TRP A 236 -9.48 -21.64 -2.74
N GLY A 237 -9.62 -22.68 -3.58
CA GLY A 237 -8.71 -23.80 -3.57
C GLY A 237 -7.27 -23.29 -3.66
N LYS A 238 -6.31 -24.07 -3.15
CA LYS A 238 -4.86 -23.76 -3.26
C LYS A 238 -4.43 -23.48 -4.71
N GLU A 239 -5.26 -23.85 -5.68
CA GLU A 239 -5.13 -23.59 -7.11
C GLU A 239 -5.42 -22.15 -7.58
N TYR A 240 -6.17 -21.31 -6.84
CA TYR A 240 -6.67 -20.01 -7.36
C TYR A 240 -5.89 -18.77 -6.92
N GLY A 241 -4.58 -18.91 -6.78
CA GLY A 241 -3.71 -17.79 -6.44
C GLY A 241 -2.65 -18.26 -5.49
N TRP A 242 -1.42 -18.28 -5.99
CA TRP A 242 -0.25 -18.57 -5.18
C TRP A 242 -0.25 -17.75 -3.90
N MET A 243 -0.26 -18.46 -2.75
CA MET A 243 -0.05 -17.89 -1.42
C MET A 243 -1.01 -16.75 -1.03
N GLY A 244 -2.25 -16.72 -1.55
CA GLY A 244 -3.29 -15.79 -1.09
C GLY A 244 -2.96 -14.33 -1.40
N CYS A 245 -2.88 -13.96 -2.69
CA CYS A 245 -2.59 -12.58 -3.14
C CYS A 245 -3.42 -12.15 -4.36
N ILE A 246 -4.53 -12.85 -4.59
CA ILE A 246 -5.35 -12.67 -5.78
C ILE A 246 -5.79 -11.19 -5.95
N SER A 247 -6.01 -10.50 -4.84
CA SER A 247 -6.40 -9.10 -4.79
C SER A 247 -5.30 -8.11 -5.25
N ILE A 248 -4.04 -8.53 -5.24
CA ILE A 248 -2.89 -7.72 -5.65
C ILE A 248 -2.60 -7.92 -7.14
N TRP A 249 -2.78 -9.13 -7.66
CA TRP A 249 -2.37 -9.50 -9.00
C TRP A 249 -3.28 -8.93 -10.09
N GLU A 250 -2.68 -8.46 -11.18
CA GLU A 250 -3.43 -7.91 -12.31
C GLU A 250 -4.21 -9.01 -13.05
N ASN A 251 -3.57 -10.14 -13.32
CA ASN A 251 -4.18 -11.25 -14.06
C ASN A 251 -5.33 -11.96 -13.34
N TRP A 252 -5.61 -11.58 -12.09
CA TRP A 252 -6.66 -12.20 -11.29
C TRP A 252 -7.68 -11.18 -10.77
N ILE A 253 -7.54 -9.91 -11.15
CA ILE A 253 -8.38 -8.87 -10.60
C ILE A 253 -9.81 -8.99 -11.11
N GLU A 254 -9.98 -9.40 -12.37
CA GLU A 254 -11.29 -9.64 -12.99
C GLU A 254 -11.96 -10.85 -12.34
N GLU A 255 -11.26 -11.96 -12.17
CA GLU A 255 -11.81 -13.14 -11.48
C GLU A 255 -12.10 -12.87 -10.01
N PHE A 256 -11.24 -12.09 -9.33
CA PHE A 256 -11.49 -11.66 -7.96
C PHE A 256 -12.72 -10.76 -7.89
N GLU A 257 -12.85 -9.78 -8.80
CA GLU A 257 -14.04 -8.94 -8.89
C GLU A 257 -15.29 -9.76 -9.19
N GLU A 258 -15.29 -10.60 -10.22
CA GLU A 258 -16.38 -11.49 -10.58
C GLU A 258 -16.77 -12.35 -9.38
N SER A 259 -15.82 -12.87 -8.62
CA SER A 259 -16.15 -13.70 -7.48
C SER A 259 -16.82 -12.98 -6.33
N VAL A 260 -16.43 -11.73 -6.08
CA VAL A 260 -17.06 -10.86 -5.10
C VAL A 260 -18.43 -10.45 -5.65
N VAL A 261 -18.51 -9.99 -6.89
CA VAL A 261 -19.73 -9.43 -7.50
C VAL A 261 -20.76 -10.49 -7.85
N ASP A 262 -20.39 -11.62 -8.45
CA ASP A 262 -21.29 -12.71 -8.80
C ASP A 262 -21.77 -13.48 -7.57
N GLY A 263 -20.93 -13.58 -6.55
CA GLY A 263 -21.40 -14.07 -5.25
C GLY A 263 -22.51 -13.17 -4.69
N LEU A 264 -22.50 -11.86 -4.97
CA LEU A 264 -23.59 -10.93 -4.63
C LEU A 264 -24.79 -11.00 -5.58
N LYS A 265 -24.64 -11.41 -6.85
CA LYS A 265 -25.80 -11.59 -7.75
C LYS A 265 -26.78 -12.64 -7.24
N GLY A 266 -26.31 -13.53 -6.35
CA GLY A 266 -27.14 -14.47 -5.61
C GLY A 266 -27.43 -14.08 -4.17
N ALA A 267 -27.24 -12.81 -3.77
CA ALA A 267 -27.38 -12.27 -2.41
C ALA A 267 -28.82 -12.03 -1.96
N ARG A 268 -29.00 -11.86 -0.63
CA ARG A 268 -30.29 -11.43 -0.04
C ARG A 268 -30.54 -9.95 -0.38
N GLY A 269 -31.31 -9.72 -1.45
CA GLY A 269 -31.82 -8.41 -1.88
C GLY A 269 -30.91 -7.69 -2.89
N ASP A 270 -31.51 -6.81 -3.68
CA ASP A 270 -30.84 -5.94 -4.68
C ASP A 270 -29.97 -4.88 -3.98
N LYS A 271 -28.88 -5.31 -3.34
CA LYS A 271 -27.96 -4.40 -2.65
C LYS A 271 -26.87 -3.88 -3.59
N PRO A 272 -26.45 -2.62 -3.42
CA PRO A 272 -25.49 -2.03 -4.33
C PRO A 272 -24.08 -2.59 -4.10
N ILE A 273 -23.43 -2.99 -5.21
CA ILE A 273 -22.04 -3.48 -5.29
C ILE A 273 -21.06 -2.53 -4.58
N SER A 274 -21.38 -1.23 -4.54
CA SER A 274 -20.58 -0.19 -3.90
C SER A 274 -20.37 -0.37 -2.38
N GLU A 275 -21.15 -1.20 -1.70
CA GLU A 275 -20.99 -1.50 -0.27
C GLU A 275 -19.83 -2.45 0.03
N VAL A 276 -19.49 -3.36 -0.90
CA VAL A 276 -18.44 -4.37 -0.70
C VAL A 276 -17.28 -4.23 -1.68
N TRP A 277 -17.54 -3.61 -2.81
CA TRP A 277 -16.57 -3.32 -3.85
C TRP A 277 -16.55 -1.83 -4.18
N TYR A 278 -15.50 -1.40 -4.86
CA TYR A 278 -15.47 -0.10 -5.51
C TYR A 278 -14.52 -0.19 -6.69
N GLU A 279 -14.96 0.42 -7.79
CA GLU A 279 -14.11 0.78 -8.90
C GLU A 279 -13.12 1.82 -8.37
N THR A 280 -11.93 1.35 -7.99
CA THR A 280 -10.79 2.24 -7.88
C THR A 280 -10.18 2.18 -9.27
N SER A 281 -10.25 3.26 -10.04
CA SER A 281 -9.38 3.32 -11.21
C SER A 281 -7.94 3.28 -10.69
N ASP A 282 -7.07 2.51 -11.33
CA ASP A 282 -5.65 2.50 -10.97
C ASP A 282 -5.04 3.93 -11.09
N GLU A 283 -5.71 4.83 -11.81
CA GLU A 283 -5.38 6.25 -11.92
C GLU A 283 -5.62 7.03 -10.61
N GLU A 284 -6.66 6.70 -9.84
CA GLU A 284 -6.88 7.27 -8.49
C GLU A 284 -5.81 6.82 -7.48
N LEU A 285 -5.15 5.68 -7.73
CA LEU A 285 -4.04 5.19 -6.91
C LEU A 285 -2.70 5.86 -7.25
N MET A 286 -2.63 6.52 -8.42
CA MET A 286 -1.45 7.18 -8.97
C MET A 286 -1.44 8.71 -8.73
N GLY A 287 -2.47 9.27 -8.07
CA GLY A 287 -2.65 10.71 -7.84
C GLY A 287 -2.66 11.16 -6.37
#